data_AF-A0A7W0Y102-F1
#
_entry.id   AF-A0A7W0Y102-F1
#
_cell.length_a   1.000
_cell.length_b   1.000
_cell.length_c   1.000
_cell.angle_alpha   90.00
_cell.angle_beta   90.00
_cell.angle_gamma   90.00
#
_symmetry.space_group_name_H-M   'P 1'
#
loop_
_entity.id
_entity.type
_entity.pdbx_description
1 polymer ?
#
loop_
_entity_poly.entity_id
_entity_poly.type
_entity_poly.pdbx_seq_one_letter_code
_entity_poly.pdbx_strand_id
1 'polypeptide(L)'
;DLLGCPHHVIADLDTCAYGAALIAIVATEQLADRPDLATLAARVRQPGRLVTPDPSAYAAYDAAYRRYQRLTATLAPLQTTRWNADDC
;
A
#
# COMPACT_ATOMS: atom_id res chain seq x y z
N ASP A 1 0.80 4.40 -12.65
CA ASP A 1 1.70 4.59 -13.81
C ASP A 1 3.04 3.90 -13.62
N LEU A 2 3.90 4.35 -12.70
CA LEU A 2 5.22 3.73 -12.47
C LEU A 2 5.17 2.22 -12.23
N LEU A 3 4.22 1.74 -11.43
CA LEU A 3 4.06 0.32 -11.09
C LEU A 3 3.49 -0.52 -12.22
N GLY A 4 3.00 0.08 -13.30
CA GLY A 4 2.51 -0.62 -14.50
C GLY A 4 1.27 -1.50 -14.31
N CYS A 5 0.70 -1.61 -13.11
CA CYS A 5 -0.49 -2.43 -12.84
C CYS A 5 -1.68 -1.61 -12.33
N PRO A 6 -2.93 -2.09 -12.54
CA PRO A 6 -4.12 -1.47 -11.97
C PRO A 6 -4.11 -1.51 -10.45
N HIS A 7 -4.60 -0.44 -9.81
CA HIS A 7 -4.67 -0.33 -8.35
C HIS A 7 -6.09 -0.02 -7.91
N HIS A 8 -6.58 -0.80 -6.94
CA HIS A 8 -7.82 -0.52 -6.25
C HIS A 8 -7.56 0.42 -5.07
N VAL A 9 -8.26 1.56 -5.05
CA VAL A 9 -8.23 2.51 -3.95
C VAL A 9 -9.47 2.28 -3.10
N ILE A 10 -9.23 1.90 -1.84
CA ILE A 10 -10.29 1.71 -0.85
C ILE A 10 -10.67 3.11 -0.32
N ALA A 11 -11.97 3.40 -0.25
CA ALA A 11 -12.48 4.68 0.24
C ALA A 11 -12.51 4.77 1.78
N ASP A 12 -12.41 3.62 2.43
CA ASP A 12 -12.49 3.44 3.88
C ASP A 12 -11.09 3.14 4.45
N LEU A 13 -10.74 3.80 5.54
CA LEU A 13 -9.45 3.65 6.21
C LEU A 13 -9.49 2.65 7.37
N ASP A 14 -10.68 2.21 7.82
CA ASP A 14 -10.87 1.33 8.98
C ASP A 14 -10.56 -0.15 8.67
N THR A 15 -9.67 -0.40 7.70
CA THR A 15 -9.30 -1.72 7.20
C THR A 15 -8.83 -2.68 8.30
N CYS A 16 -8.10 -2.18 9.30
CA CYS A 16 -7.65 -2.96 10.45
C CYS A 16 -8.81 -3.44 11.33
N ALA A 17 -9.78 -2.56 11.61
CA ALA A 17 -10.94 -2.91 12.45
C ALA A 17 -11.83 -3.95 11.75
N TYR A 18 -12.06 -3.77 10.44
CA TYR A 18 -12.75 -4.76 9.63
C TYR A 18 -12.03 -6.11 9.60
N GLY A 19 -10.70 -6.10 9.41
CA GLY A 19 -9.89 -7.33 9.45
C GLY A 19 -9.99 -8.05 10.80
N ALA A 20 -9.90 -7.32 11.91
CA ALA A 20 -10.03 -7.88 13.25
C ALA A 20 -11.41 -8.51 13.48
N ALA A 21 -12.48 -7.83 13.05
CA ALA A 21 -13.84 -8.35 13.14
C ALA A 21 -14.02 -9.66 12.34
N LEU A 22 -13.47 -9.73 11.12
CA LEU A 22 -13.51 -10.95 10.31
C LEU A 22 -12.77 -12.12 10.96
N ILE A 23 -11.59 -11.85 11.55
CA ILE A 23 -10.83 -12.88 12.28
C ILE A 23 -11.63 -13.37 13.48
N ALA A 24 -12.28 -12.47 14.24
CA ALA A 24 -13.11 -12.85 15.39
C ALA A 24 -14.33 -13.69 14.97
N ILE A 25 -14.96 -13.36 13.84
CA ILE A 25 -16.08 -14.12 13.27
C ILE A 25 -15.64 -15.56 12.92
N VAL A 26 -14.46 -15.72 12.30
CA VAL A 26 -13.90 -17.05 12.01
C VAL A 26 -13.57 -17.82 13.28
N ALA A 27 -12.96 -17.14 14.27
CA ALA A 27 -12.49 -17.77 15.50
C ALA A 27 -13.62 -18.24 16.43
N THR A 28 -14.80 -17.63 16.35
CA THR A 28 -15.92 -17.96 17.23
C THR A 28 -16.79 -19.11 16.72
N GLU A 29 -16.50 -19.68 15.54
CA GLU A 29 -17.33 -20.69 14.86
C GLU A 29 -18.83 -20.32 14.78
N GLN A 30 -19.19 -19.05 14.97
CA GLN A 30 -20.57 -18.56 15.05
C GLN A 30 -21.32 -18.59 13.71
N LEU A 31 -20.64 -19.02 12.64
CA LEU A 31 -21.27 -19.30 11.36
C LEU A 31 -21.60 -20.79 11.28
N ALA A 32 -22.87 -21.09 11.57
CA ALA A 32 -23.44 -22.44 11.45
C ALA A 32 -23.18 -23.08 10.07
N ASP A 33 -23.04 -22.25 9.02
CA ASP A 33 -22.61 -22.63 7.67
C ASP A 33 -21.24 -22.00 7.39
N ARG A 34 -20.14 -22.58 7.88
CA ARG A 34 -18.74 -22.09 7.74
C ARG A 34 -18.45 -21.49 6.36
N PRO A 35 -18.64 -20.18 6.13
CA PRO A 35 -18.21 -19.58 4.88
C PRO A 35 -16.69 -19.49 4.97
N ASP A 36 -16.02 -19.88 3.90
CA ASP A 36 -14.58 -19.71 3.83
C ASP A 36 -14.20 -18.23 3.97
N LEU A 37 -12.92 -17.98 4.28
CA LEU A 37 -12.41 -16.62 4.44
C LEU A 37 -12.64 -15.77 3.18
N ALA A 38 -12.67 -16.39 1.98
CA ALA A 38 -12.94 -15.70 0.73
C ALA A 38 -14.37 -15.15 0.67
N THR A 39 -15.35 -15.93 1.11
CA THR A 39 -16.76 -15.56 1.19
C THR A 39 -16.98 -14.46 2.22
N LEU A 40 -16.24 -14.47 3.33
CA LEU A 40 -16.28 -13.40 4.32
C LEU A 40 -15.58 -12.12 3.82
N ALA A 41 -14.44 -12.26 3.15
CA ALA A 41 -13.71 -11.13 2.54
C ALA A 41 -14.55 -10.44 1.45
N ALA A 42 -15.39 -11.18 0.73
CA ALA A 42 -16.32 -10.60 -0.26
C ALA A 42 -17.37 -9.65 0.38
N ARG A 43 -17.63 -9.78 1.68
CA ARG A 43 -18.52 -8.89 2.44
C ARG A 43 -17.83 -7.59 2.86
N VAL A 44 -16.50 -7.51 2.78
CA VAL A 44 -15.77 -6.27 2.98
C VAL A 44 -16.14 -5.33 1.84
N ARG A 45 -16.32 -4.05 2.20
CA ARG A 45 -16.73 -3.01 1.27
C ARG A 45 -15.79 -3.00 0.05
N GLN A 46 -16.40 -3.05 -1.13
CA GLN A 46 -15.66 -3.05 -2.39
C GLN A 46 -14.86 -1.75 -2.55
N PRO A 47 -13.69 -1.80 -3.21
CA PRO A 47 -12.85 -0.62 -3.41
C PRO A 47 -13.62 0.49 -4.13
N GLY A 48 -13.49 1.72 -3.63
CA GLY A 48 -14.28 2.86 -4.11
C GLY A 48 -13.87 3.38 -5.48
N ARG A 49 -12.65 3.06 -5.93
CA ARG A 49 -12.13 3.47 -7.23
C ARG A 49 -11.08 2.50 -7.75
N LEU A 50 -11.13 2.21 -9.05
CA LEU A 50 -10.02 1.57 -9.79
C LEU A 50 -9.19 2.66 -10.47
N VAL A 51 -7.88 2.61 -10.31
CA VAL A 51 -6.91 3.46 -11.01
C VAL A 51 -6.15 2.58 -11.98
N THR A 52 -6.39 2.78 -13.28
CA THR A 52 -5.65 2.11 -14.36
C THR A 52 -4.41 2.92 -14.74
N PRO A 53 -3.27 2.29 -14.97
CA PRO A 53 -2.06 2.99 -15.37
C PRO A 53 -2.22 3.61 -16.76
N ASP A 54 -1.72 4.83 -16.93
CA ASP A 54 -1.51 5.44 -18.23
C ASP A 54 -0.18 4.95 -18.83
N PRO A 55 -0.20 4.14 -19.89
CA PRO A 55 1.03 3.63 -20.50
C PRO A 55 1.89 4.74 -21.11
N SER A 56 1.30 5.86 -21.52
CA SER A 56 2.03 6.98 -22.10
C SER A 56 2.87 7.73 -21.07
N ALA A 57 2.45 7.71 -19.81
CA ALA A 57 3.15 8.35 -18.70
C ALA A 57 4.33 7.51 -18.16
N TYR A 58 4.40 6.21 -18.48
CA TYR A 58 5.37 5.28 -17.89
C TYR A 58 6.82 5.74 -18.06
N ALA A 59 7.20 6.16 -19.27
CA ALA A 59 8.58 6.59 -19.56
C ALA A 59 9.00 7.81 -18.72
N ALA A 60 8.08 8.75 -18.50
CA ALA A 60 8.33 9.93 -17.68
C ALA A 60 8.52 9.55 -16.21
N TYR A 61 7.67 8.64 -15.69
CA TYR A 61 7.78 8.15 -14.32
C TYR A 61 9.05 7.31 -14.09
N ASP A 62 9.44 6.45 -15.02
CA ASP A 62 10.68 5.66 -14.91
C ASP A 62 11.92 6.57 -14.86
N ALA A 63 11.99 7.58 -15.74
CA ALA A 63 13.08 8.56 -15.72
C ALA A 63 13.14 9.32 -14.38
N ALA A 64 11.99 9.74 -13.85
CA ALA A 64 11.89 10.39 -12.55
C ALA A 64 12.33 9.46 -11.41
N TYR A 65 11.92 8.19 -11.43
CA TYR A 65 12.28 7.20 -10.41
C TYR A 65 13.79 6.90 -10.41
N ARG A 66 14.43 6.77 -11.58
CA ARG A 66 15.90 6.63 -11.67
C ARG A 66 16.63 7.86 -11.13
N ARG A 67 16.09 9.06 -11.33
CA ARG A 67 16.65 10.29 -10.72
C ARG A 67 16.50 10.28 -9.21
N TYR A 68 15.34 9.89 -8.69
CA TYR A 68 15.11 9.71 -7.26
C TYR A 68 16.11 8.72 -6.66
N GLN A 69 16.28 7.55 -7.25
CA GLN A 69 17.23 6.54 -6.76
C GLN A 69 18.66 7.06 -6.67
N ARG A 70 19.13 7.78 -7.71
CA ARG A 70 20.46 8.39 -7.69
C ARG A 70 20.60 9.40 -6.56
N LEU A 71 19.60 10.28 -6.38
CA LEU A 71 19.62 11.29 -5.33
C LEU A 71 19.63 10.65 -3.94
N THR A 72 18.75 9.67 -3.70
CA THR A 72 18.68 8.96 -2.41
C THR A 72 19.98 8.23 -2.12
N ALA A 73 20.62 7.61 -3.12
CA ALA A 73 21.93 6.98 -2.95
C ALA A 73 23.03 8.00 -2.60
N THR A 74 23.02 9.18 -3.21
CA THR A 74 23.98 10.26 -2.89
C THR A 74 23.76 10.81 -1.48
N LEU A 75 22.51 10.90 -1.02
CA LEU A 75 22.17 11.46 0.29
C LEU A 75 22.21 10.44 1.42
N ALA A 76 22.19 9.14 1.13
CA ALA A 76 22.18 8.07 2.13
C ALA A 76 23.31 8.20 3.20
N PRO A 77 24.55 8.57 2.87
CA PRO A 77 25.60 8.77 3.88
C PRO A 77 25.30 9.90 4.86
N LEU A 78 24.58 10.94 4.43
CA LEU A 78 24.19 12.06 5.29
C LEU A 78 23.10 11.67 6.29
N GLN A 79 22.30 10.64 5.97
CA GLN A 79 21.23 10.16 6.85
C GLN A 79 21.77 9.36 8.06
N THR A 80 22.97 8.80 7.93
CA THR A 80 23.64 8.05 9.01
C THR A 80 24.69 8.90 9.75
N THR A 81 25.07 10.04 9.19
CA THR A 81 25.99 10.98 9.82
C THR A 81 25.25 11.74 10.92
N ARG A 82 25.70 11.57 12.17
CA ARG A 82 25.19 12.37 13.30
C ARG A 82 25.51 13.83 13.01
N TRP A 83 24.51 14.69 13.05
CA TRP A 83 24.72 16.14 12.94
C TRP A 83 25.51 16.61 14.16
N ASN A 84 26.81 16.88 14.00
CA ASN A 84 27.62 17.55 15.01
C ASN A 84 27.48 19.06 14.77
N ALA A 85 26.74 19.72 15.65
CA ALA A 85 26.48 21.16 15.54
C ALA A 85 27.70 22.04 15.86
N ASP A 86 28.83 21.43 16.28
CA ASP A 86 30.01 22.14 16.80
C ASP A 86 31.07 22.47 15.73
N ASP A 87 30.86 22.08 14.46
CA ASP A 87 31.81 22.33 13.34
C ASP A 87 31.46 23.61 12.52
N CYS A 88 30.70 24.57 13.08
CA CYS A 88 30.33 25.85 12.46
C CYS A 88 30.86 27.06 13.23
#